data_AF-A0A7W0N5Q6-F1
#
_entry.id   AF-A0A7W0N5Q6-F1
#
_cell.length_a   1.000
_cell.length_b   1.000
_cell.length_c   1.000
_cell.angle_alpha   90.00
_cell.angle_beta   90.00
_cell.angle_gamma   90.00
#
_symmetry.space_group_name_H-M   'P 1'
#
loop_
_entity.id
_entity.type
_entity.pdbx_description
1 polymer ?
#
loop_
_entity_poly.entity_id
_entity_poly.type
_entity_poly.pdbx_seq_one_letter_code
_entity_poly.pdbx_strand_id
1 'polypeptide(L)'
;GGGRGGGGGFGGSDKPYNLTFGLQINNLFNRTNFGTPVGNLSSNRFGQYTSIVGGGFGGFGGRGGGFGGGGGAANRRIELTMRFNF
;
A
#
# COMPACT_ATOMS: atom_id res chain seq x y z
N GLY A 1 44.92 -31.21 -40.38
CA GLY A 1 45.77 -30.16 -39.80
C GLY A 1 45.16 -28.81 -40.10
N GLY A 2 45.27 -27.88 -39.15
CA GLY A 2 44.86 -26.48 -39.29
C GLY A 2 43.38 -26.25 -38.98
N GLY A 3 42.96 -25.34 -38.11
CA GLY A 3 43.72 -24.34 -37.37
C GLY A 3 42.80 -23.70 -36.33
N ARG A 4 43.42 -23.27 -35.22
CA ARG A 4 42.83 -22.57 -34.10
C ARG A 4 42.38 -21.16 -34.53
N GLY A 5 41.23 -20.74 -34.01
CA GLY A 5 40.82 -19.35 -33.87
C GLY A 5 39.57 -19.36 -33.01
N GLY A 6 39.62 -19.05 -31.72
CA GLY A 6 40.07 -17.75 -31.22
C GLY A 6 38.89 -16.79 -31.30
N GLY A 7 37.89 -16.99 -30.44
CA GLY A 7 36.74 -16.10 -30.27
C GLY A 7 36.39 -16.08 -28.80
N GLY A 8 37.08 -15.20 -28.06
CA GLY A 8 36.87 -14.98 -26.64
C GLY A 8 35.42 -14.66 -26.32
N GLY A 9 34.98 -15.16 -25.18
CA GLY A 9 33.65 -14.92 -24.66
C GLY A 9 33.34 -13.43 -24.55
N PHE A 10 32.26 -13.03 -25.21
CA PHE A 10 31.48 -11.85 -24.85
C PHE A 10 30.00 -12.21 -25.00
N GLY A 11 29.59 -13.26 -24.27
CA GLY A 11 28.18 -13.50 -24.00
C GLY A 11 27.71 -12.55 -22.90
N GLY A 12 27.67 -11.25 -23.21
CA GLY A 12 26.88 -10.30 -22.43
C GLY A 12 25.44 -10.75 -22.52
N SER A 13 24.97 -11.48 -21.52
CA SER A 13 23.57 -11.88 -21.46
C SER A 13 22.79 -10.63 -21.09
N ASP A 14 22.25 -9.93 -22.09
CA ASP A 14 21.16 -8.98 -21.94
C ASP A 14 19.95 -9.75 -21.41
N LYS A 15 19.96 -10.07 -20.12
CA LYS A 15 18.86 -10.73 -19.45
C LYS A 15 17.73 -9.71 -19.33
N PRO A 16 16.53 -9.99 -19.87
CA PRO A 16 15.43 -9.07 -19.76
C PRO A 16 15.01 -8.98 -18.29
N TYR A 17 15.15 -7.80 -17.71
CA TYR A 17 14.62 -7.50 -16.39
C TYR A 17 13.17 -7.02 -16.51
N ASN A 18 12.31 -7.42 -15.56
CA ASN A 18 10.95 -6.92 -15.48
C ASN A 18 10.80 -5.98 -14.28
N LEU A 19 10.23 -4.79 -14.51
CA LEU A 19 9.89 -3.83 -13.48
C LEU A 19 8.40 -3.53 -13.55
N THR A 20 7.67 -3.89 -12.49
CA THR A 20 6.24 -3.60 -12.33
C THR A 20 6.04 -2.50 -11.30
N PHE A 21 5.24 -1.49 -11.64
CA PHE A 21 4.82 -0.43 -10.73
C PHE A 21 3.32 -0.53 -10.48
N GLY A 22 2.91 -0.39 -9.21
CA GLY A 22 1.51 -0.27 -8.81
C GLY A 22 1.31 1.02 -8.02
N LEU A 23 0.26 1.76 -8.33
CA LEU A 23 -0.10 2.97 -7.61
C LEU A 23 -1.57 2.91 -7.20
N GLN A 24 -1.83 3.02 -5.91
CA GLN A 24 -3.17 3.02 -5.34
C GLN A 24 -3.43 4.36 -4.65
N ILE A 25 -4.45 5.07 -5.11
CA ILE A 25 -4.90 6.31 -4.49
C ILE A 25 -6.26 6.09 -3.85
N ASN A 26 -6.33 6.29 -2.53
CA ASN A 26 -7.57 6.32 -1.79
C ASN A 26 -7.88 7.76 -1.40
N ASN A 27 -9.05 8.23 -1.82
CA ASN A 27 -9.58 9.56 -1.53
C ASN A 27 -8.70 10.74 -2.03
N LEU A 28 -8.49 10.79 -3.35
CA LEU A 28 -7.76 11.87 -4.02
C LEU A 28 -8.37 13.26 -3.75
N PHE A 29 -9.70 13.33 -3.66
CA PHE A 29 -10.47 14.57 -3.58
C PHE A 29 -10.87 14.98 -2.15
N ASN A 30 -10.30 14.34 -1.11
CA ASN A 30 -10.56 14.69 0.29
C ASN A 30 -12.03 14.59 0.75
N ARG A 31 -12.76 13.54 0.36
CA ARG A 31 -14.10 13.24 0.89
C ARG A 31 -14.02 12.66 2.29
N THR A 32 -14.75 13.21 3.25
CA THR A 32 -14.84 12.63 4.60
C THR A 32 -15.67 11.33 4.57
N ASN A 33 -15.04 10.19 4.84
CA ASN A 33 -15.76 8.92 4.97
C ASN A 33 -16.12 8.73 6.44
N PHE A 34 -17.38 8.99 6.80
CA PHE A 34 -17.86 8.84 8.17
C PHE A 34 -17.97 7.37 8.59
N GLY A 35 -17.59 7.08 9.83
CA GLY A 35 -17.75 5.76 10.44
C GLY A 35 -19.22 5.44 10.72
N THR A 36 -19.48 4.45 11.57
CA THR A 36 -20.85 4.16 12.00
C THR A 36 -21.38 5.30 12.90
N PRO A 37 -22.69 5.65 12.78
CA PRO A 37 -23.30 6.61 13.67
C PRO A 37 -23.48 6.01 15.07
N VAL A 38 -23.62 6.86 16.08
CA VAL A 38 -23.85 6.41 17.46
C VAL A 38 -25.20 5.67 17.56
N GLY A 39 -25.16 4.37 17.84
CA GLY A 39 -26.35 3.51 17.92
C GLY A 39 -27.02 3.45 19.30
N ASN A 40 -26.47 4.12 20.32
CA ASN A 40 -27.06 4.12 21.66
C ASN A 40 -28.19 5.15 21.76
N LEU A 41 -29.43 4.68 21.93
CA LEU A 41 -30.64 5.50 22.06
C LEU A 41 -30.66 6.41 23.31
N SER A 42 -29.89 6.10 24.37
CA SER A 42 -29.76 6.96 25.54
C SER A 42 -28.71 8.07 25.37
N SER A 43 -27.99 8.09 24.24
CA SER A 43 -27.01 9.13 23.94
C SER A 43 -27.69 10.34 23.32
N ASN A 44 -27.35 11.55 23.81
CA ASN A 44 -27.72 12.81 23.16
C ASN A 44 -27.15 12.95 21.74
N ARG A 45 -26.25 12.04 21.33
CA ARG A 45 -25.66 11.98 19.99
C ARG A 45 -26.16 10.80 19.17
N PHE A 46 -27.26 10.15 19.57
CA PHE A 46 -27.86 9.06 18.80
C PHE A 46 -28.06 9.46 17.33
N GLY A 47 -27.67 8.57 16.40
CA GLY A 47 -27.74 8.81 14.96
C GLY A 47 -26.67 9.76 14.41
N GLN A 48 -25.80 10.33 15.23
CA GLN A 48 -24.73 11.24 14.78
C GLN A 48 -23.43 10.47 14.48
N TYR A 49 -22.72 10.89 13.43
CA TYR A 49 -21.38 10.42 13.11
C TYR A 49 -20.36 11.15 13.98
N THR A 50 -19.60 10.40 14.78
CA THR A 50 -18.56 10.96 15.67
C THR A 50 -17.15 10.46 15.33
N SER A 51 -17.01 9.68 14.25
CA SER A 51 -15.76 9.08 13.79
C SER A 51 -15.71 9.00 12.27
N ILE A 52 -14.52 8.73 11.73
CA ILE A 52 -14.28 8.40 10.33
C ILE A 52 -14.02 6.90 10.18
N VAL A 53 -14.34 6.34 9.01
CA VAL A 53 -14.03 4.95 8.65
C VAL A 53 -12.53 4.74 8.77
N GLY A 54 -12.11 3.68 9.46
CA GLY A 54 -10.70 3.31 9.61
C GLY A 54 -9.99 3.86 10.85
N GLY A 55 -10.67 4.62 11.73
CA GLY A 55 -10.07 5.13 12.97
C GLY A 55 -9.09 6.29 12.73
N GLY A 56 -8.99 7.21 13.70
CA GLY A 56 -8.30 8.49 13.55
C GLY A 56 -6.82 8.41 13.11
N PHE A 57 -6.28 9.57 12.70
CA PHE A 57 -4.84 9.77 12.44
C PHE A 57 -4.02 9.36 13.68
N GLY A 58 -3.42 8.17 13.69
CA GLY A 58 -2.68 7.72 14.87
C GLY A 58 -2.10 6.32 14.74
N GLY A 59 -1.08 6.17 13.90
CA GLY A 59 -0.29 4.95 13.79
C GLY A 59 1.20 5.22 13.57
N PHE A 60 1.74 6.33 14.08
CA PHE A 60 3.19 6.47 14.27
C PHE A 60 3.53 5.97 15.68
N GLY A 61 3.71 4.66 15.83
CA GLY A 61 4.17 4.09 17.10
C GLY A 61 3.97 2.58 17.21
N GLY A 62 5.09 1.85 17.27
CA GLY A 62 5.13 0.63 18.07
C GLY A 62 5.15 -0.69 17.29
N ARG A 63 6.36 -1.24 17.23
CA ARG A 63 6.71 -2.62 16.91
C ARG A 63 5.91 -3.61 17.79
N GLY A 64 5.11 -4.47 17.18
CA GLY A 64 4.67 -5.76 17.77
C GLY A 64 3.22 -5.82 18.27
N GLY A 65 2.44 -6.73 17.68
CA GLY A 65 1.12 -7.14 18.18
C GLY A 65 0.12 -7.34 17.05
N GLY A 66 -0.06 -8.58 16.61
CA GLY A 66 -0.96 -8.94 15.51
C GLY A 66 -2.46 -8.89 15.85
N PHE A 67 -3.23 -9.35 14.86
CA PHE A 67 -4.68 -9.45 14.72
C PHE A 67 -5.42 -8.22 14.15
N GLY A 68 -5.94 -8.40 12.94
CA GLY A 68 -7.07 -7.63 12.42
C GLY A 68 -6.70 -6.51 11.46
N GLY A 69 -6.70 -6.84 10.17
CA GLY A 69 -6.52 -5.88 9.07
C GLY A 69 -7.52 -4.73 9.16
N GLY A 70 -6.99 -3.58 9.56
CA GLY A 70 -7.66 -2.29 9.52
C GLY A 70 -6.59 -1.24 9.74
N GLY A 71 -5.50 -1.33 8.97
CA GLY A 71 -4.44 -0.33 8.98
C GLY A 71 -5.11 1.02 8.86
N GLY A 72 -4.96 1.86 9.90
CA GLY A 72 -5.67 3.12 10.05
C GLY A 72 -5.60 3.87 8.74
N ALA A 73 -6.67 3.74 7.96
CA ALA A 73 -6.67 4.22 6.60
C ALA A 73 -6.88 5.71 6.77
N ALA A 74 -5.77 6.44 6.87
CA ALA A 74 -5.79 7.88 6.76
C ALA A 74 -6.74 8.20 5.62
N ASN A 75 -7.74 9.04 5.93
CA ASN A 75 -8.85 9.22 5.02
C ASN A 75 -8.37 9.67 3.65
N ARG A 76 -7.12 10.16 3.51
CA ARG A 76 -6.36 10.38 2.28
C ARG A 76 -5.05 9.56 2.28
N ARG A 77 -4.91 8.59 1.36
CA ARG A 77 -3.73 7.70 1.26
C ARG A 77 -3.29 7.50 -0.18
N ILE A 78 -1.97 7.50 -0.40
CA ILE A 78 -1.34 7.10 -1.66
C ILE A 78 -0.34 6.00 -1.34
N GLU A 79 -0.43 4.87 -2.04
CA GLU A 79 0.47 3.72 -1.91
C GLU A 79 1.16 3.45 -3.25
N LEU A 80 2.47 3.23 -3.19
CA LEU A 80 3.31 2.90 -4.33
C LEU A 80 3.96 1.54 -4.07
N THR A 81 3.78 0.61 -5.00
CA THR A 81 4.43 -0.69 -4.99
C THR A 81 5.35 -0.83 -6.19
N MET A 82 6.52 -1.41 -5.98
CA MET A 82 7.49 -1.68 -7.03
C MET A 82 7.94 -3.13 -6.92
N ARG A 83 7.93 -3.87 -8.03
CA ARG A 83 8.39 -5.25 -8.10
C ARG A 83 9.41 -5.40 -9.23
N PHE A 84 10.62 -5.79 -8.87
CA PHE A 84 11.69 -6.10 -9.79
C PHE A 84 11.86 -7.62 -9.91
N ASN A 85 12.04 -8.12 -11.14
CA ASN A 85 12.23 -9.54 -11.46
C ASN A 85 13.46 -9.69 -12.36
N PHE A 86 14.39 -10.58 -11.99
CA PHE A 86 15.69 -10.81 -12.63
C PHE A 86 16.00 -12.29 -12.78
#